data_AF-A0A3N5QA49-F1
#
_entry.id   AF-A0A3N5QA49-F1
#
_cell.length_a   1.000
_cell.length_b   1.000
_cell.length_c   1.000
_cell.angle_alpha   90.00
_cell.angle_beta   90.00
_cell.angle_gamma   90.00
#
_symmetry.space_group_name_H-M   'P 1'
#
loop_
_entity.id
_entity.type
_entity.pdbx_description
1 polymer ?
#
loop_
_entity_poly.entity_id
_entity_poly.type
_entity_poly.pdbx_seq_one_letter_code
_entity_poly.pdbx_strand_id
1 'polypeptide(L)'
;SDEFYEALFTAWGDEPISNELRDIVTSMGLEYWYGTPGDFLFALRAGFFYEDPDYGNRKFVTFGAGIRYDIYGFDFSYITTSVFEGGENHPLSDTLRFTVLIGWGAVPESTRGLPRGI
;
A
#
# COMPACT_ATOMS: atom_id res chain seq x y z
N SER A 1 -23.11 -28.60 -11.06
CA SER A 1 -22.23 -27.52 -11.57
C SER A 1 -22.90 -26.17 -11.47
N ASP A 2 -24.23 -26.09 -11.50
CA ASP A 2 -24.97 -24.83 -11.57
C ASP A 2 -24.93 -24.02 -10.25
N GLU A 3 -24.89 -24.69 -9.09
CA GLU A 3 -24.80 -24.03 -7.78
C GLU A 3 -23.55 -23.14 -7.61
N PHE A 4 -22.42 -23.50 -8.23
CA PHE A 4 -21.19 -22.70 -8.10
C PHE A 4 -21.29 -21.37 -8.86
N TYR A 5 -21.85 -21.39 -10.07
CA TYR A 5 -22.04 -20.18 -10.86
C TYR A 5 -23.14 -19.31 -10.26
N GLU A 6 -24.23 -19.93 -9.80
CA GLU A 6 -25.31 -19.23 -9.13
C GLU A 6 -24.83 -18.54 -7.86
N ALA A 7 -24.08 -19.23 -6.99
CA ALA A 7 -23.48 -18.64 -5.79
C ALA A 7 -22.50 -17.49 -6.11
N LEU A 8 -21.74 -17.61 -7.21
CA LEU A 8 -20.80 -16.55 -7.62
C LEU A 8 -21.53 -15.28 -8.09
N PHE A 9 -22.71 -15.39 -8.70
CA PHE A 9 -23.49 -14.23 -9.12
C PHE A 9 -24.39 -13.68 -8.00
N THR A 10 -24.96 -14.55 -7.15
CA THR A 10 -25.79 -14.13 -6.02
C THR A 10 -24.97 -13.41 -4.95
N ALA A 11 -23.70 -13.79 -4.75
CA ALA A 11 -22.82 -13.15 -3.77
C ALA A 11 -22.57 -11.64 -4.00
N TRP A 12 -22.87 -11.10 -5.19
CA TRP A 12 -22.67 -9.68 -5.54
C TRP A 12 -23.99 -8.92 -5.79
N GLY A 13 -25.13 -9.60 -5.64
CA GLY A 13 -26.44 -9.09 -6.04
C GLY A 13 -27.54 -9.33 -5.01
N ASP A 14 -27.21 -9.83 -3.83
CA ASP A 14 -28.16 -10.10 -2.74
C ASP A 14 -28.54 -8.82 -1.97
N GLU A 15 -27.72 -7.77 -2.06
CA GLU A 15 -27.96 -6.48 -1.40
C GLU A 15 -28.17 -5.32 -2.39
N PRO A 16 -28.90 -4.26 -1.97
CA PRO A 16 -28.99 -3.05 -2.76
C PRO A 16 -27.58 -2.49 -3.03
N ILE A 17 -27.33 -2.05 -4.26
CA ILE A 17 -26.01 -1.53 -4.72
C ILE A 17 -25.44 -0.47 -3.76
N SER A 18 -26.29 0.29 -3.07
CA SER A 18 -25.87 1.27 -2.05
C SER A 18 -25.17 0.66 -0.84
N ASN A 19 -25.50 -0.57 -0.45
CA ASN A 19 -24.85 -1.33 0.62
C ASN A 19 -23.62 -2.06 0.11
N GLU A 20 -23.72 -2.67 -1.08
CA GLU A 20 -22.59 -3.34 -1.75
C GLU A 20 -21.40 -2.38 -1.97
N LEU A 21 -21.66 -1.13 -2.37
CA LEU A 21 -20.63 -0.09 -2.52
C LEU A 21 -19.94 0.29 -1.20
N ARG A 22 -20.58 0.03 -0.06
CA ARG A 22 -20.01 0.31 1.27
C ARG A 22 -19.07 -0.81 1.72
N ASP A 23 -19.26 -2.03 1.24
CA ASP A 23 -18.33 -3.14 1.46
C ASP A 23 -17.02 -2.98 0.66
N ILE A 24 -16.96 -2.04 -0.30
CA ILE A 24 -15.75 -1.79 -1.08
C ILE A 24 -14.66 -1.15 -0.21
N VAL A 25 -13.63 -1.94 0.05
CA VAL A 25 -12.37 -1.48 0.61
C VAL A 25 -11.64 -0.58 -0.40
N THR A 26 -11.39 0.67 -0.01
CA THR A 26 -10.70 1.64 -0.86
C THR A 26 -9.33 1.97 -0.29
N SER A 27 -8.29 1.77 -1.09
CA SER A 27 -6.92 2.13 -0.75
C SER A 27 -6.32 3.06 -1.80
N MET A 28 -5.62 4.10 -1.36
CA MET A 28 -4.91 5.04 -2.22
C MET A 28 -3.48 5.18 -1.74
N GLY A 29 -2.53 5.36 -2.66
CA GLY A 29 -1.12 5.48 -2.33
C GLY A 29 -0.38 6.41 -3.28
N LEU A 30 0.62 7.11 -2.75
CA LEU A 30 1.54 7.95 -3.47
C LEU A 30 2.95 7.46 -3.21
N GLU A 31 3.72 7.29 -4.28
CA GLU A 31 5.13 6.90 -4.23
C GLU A 31 5.97 7.92 -4.98
N TYR A 32 7.07 8.35 -4.36
CA TYR A 32 8.02 9.29 -4.93
C TYR A 32 9.44 8.73 -4.79
N TRP A 33 10.12 8.54 -5.93
CA TRP A 33 11.51 8.12 -5.97
C TRP A 33 12.42 9.29 -6.31
N TYR A 34 13.51 9.42 -5.57
CA TYR A 34 14.54 10.42 -5.78
C TYR A 34 15.91 9.77 -5.79
N GLY A 35 16.73 10.07 -6.79
CA GLY A 35 18.11 9.59 -6.85
C GLY A 35 18.50 9.05 -8.21
N THR A 36 19.75 8.62 -8.32
CA THR A 36 20.32 8.09 -9.56
C THR A 36 20.31 6.56 -9.52
N PRO A 37 19.75 5.88 -10.54
CA PRO A 37 19.81 4.43 -10.65
C PRO A 37 21.26 3.92 -10.64
N GLY A 38 21.57 3.02 -9.70
CA GLY A 38 22.89 2.41 -9.56
C GLY A 38 23.76 2.96 -8.42
N ASP A 39 23.41 4.13 -7.86
CA ASP A 39 24.09 4.70 -6.70
C ASP A 39 23.16 4.69 -5.49
N PHE A 40 22.55 5.82 -5.16
CA PHE A 40 21.64 5.98 -4.03
C PHE A 40 20.25 6.38 -4.51
N LEU A 41 19.26 5.58 -4.12
CA LEU A 41 17.85 5.81 -4.39
C LEU A 41 17.11 5.97 -3.07
N PHE A 42 16.37 7.06 -2.94
CA PHE A 42 15.48 7.35 -1.84
C PHE A 42 14.03 7.24 -2.30
N ALA A 43 13.18 6.64 -1.49
CA ALA A 43 11.76 6.50 -1.72
C ALA A 43 10.98 7.19 -0.62
N LEU A 44 9.94 7.92 -0.96
CA LEU A 44 8.90 8.34 -0.04
C LEU A 44 7.59 7.70 -0.45
N ARG A 45 6.86 7.18 0.54
CA ARG A 45 5.56 6.54 0.36
C ARG A 45 4.57 7.15 1.32
N ALA A 46 3.39 7.46 0.82
CA ALA A 46 2.24 7.80 1.63
C ALA A 46 1.08 6.93 1.14
N GLY A 47 0.24 6.48 2.06
CA GLY A 47 -0.89 5.61 1.77
C GLY A 47 -2.04 5.93 2.68
N PHE A 48 -3.24 5.79 2.16
CA PHE A 48 -4.50 5.99 2.84
C PHE A 48 -5.37 4.77 2.60
N PHE A 49 -5.89 4.19 3.67
CA PHE A 49 -6.74 3.04 3.64
C PHE A 49 -8.07 3.36 4.32
N TYR A 50 -9.17 3.07 3.64
CA TYR A 50 -10.52 3.29 4.12
C TYR A 50 -11.42 2.09 3.87
N GLU A 51 -12.14 1.72 4.92
CA GLU A 51 -13.14 0.66 4.96
C GLU A 51 -14.36 1.21 5.72
N ASP A 52 -15.56 0.89 5.27
CA ASP A 52 -16.80 1.42 5.87
C ASP A 52 -16.98 0.91 7.31
N PRO A 53 -17.49 1.74 8.24
CA PRO A 53 -17.73 1.35 9.63
C PRO A 53 -18.61 0.10 9.80
N ASP A 54 -19.57 -0.11 8.92
CA ASP A 54 -20.54 -1.21 9.07
C ASP A 54 -19.98 -2.57 8.65
N TYR A 55 -18.83 -2.59 7.95
CA TYR A 55 -18.27 -3.80 7.32
C TYR A 55 -16.85 -4.16 7.80
N GLY A 56 -16.22 -3.33 8.63
CA GLY A 56 -14.89 -3.64 9.18
C GLY A 56 -14.17 -2.47 9.86
N ASN A 57 -14.63 -1.24 9.65
CA ASN A 57 -14.24 -0.02 10.37
C ASN A 57 -12.71 0.25 10.44
N ARG A 58 -11.96 -0.23 9.45
CA ARG A 58 -10.51 -0.06 9.44
C ARG A 58 -10.10 1.14 8.60
N LYS A 59 -9.53 2.14 9.25
CA LYS A 59 -9.07 3.37 8.61
C LYS A 59 -7.68 3.69 9.14
N PHE A 60 -6.70 3.70 8.24
CA PHE A 60 -5.32 3.99 8.63
C PHE A 60 -4.57 4.72 7.52
N VAL A 61 -3.62 5.55 7.93
CA VAL A 61 -2.68 6.21 7.05
C VAL A 61 -1.31 5.59 7.26
N THR A 62 -0.63 5.33 6.16
CA THR A 62 0.72 4.77 6.17
C THR A 62 1.67 5.81 5.62
N PHE A 63 2.76 6.07 6.33
CA PHE A 63 3.90 6.81 5.82
C PHE A 63 5.08 5.86 5.72
N GLY A 64 5.94 6.06 4.73
CA GLY A 64 7.11 5.23 4.55
C GLY A 64 8.24 5.98 3.86
N ALA A 65 9.44 5.57 4.19
CA ALA A 65 10.66 6.01 3.55
C ALA A 65 11.52 4.79 3.22
N GLY A 66 12.15 4.78 2.06
CA GLY A 66 13.03 3.69 1.65
C GLY A 66 14.37 4.25 1.17
N ILE A 67 15.43 3.49 1.38
CA ILE A 67 16.72 3.73 0.75
C ILE A 67 17.15 2.45 0.03
N ARG A 68 17.69 2.59 -1.17
CA ARG A 68 18.29 1.49 -1.93
C ARG A 68 19.69 1.90 -2.37
N TYR A 69 20.63 0.98 -2.16
CA TYR A 69 22.02 1.11 -2.54
C TYR A 69 22.53 -0.23 -3.07
N ASP A 70 22.84 -0.28 -4.37
CA ASP A 70 23.30 -1.49 -5.06
C ASP A 70 22.39 -2.71 -4.79
N ILE A 71 22.88 -3.72 -4.06
CA ILE A 71 22.12 -4.93 -3.70
C ILE A 71 21.30 -4.81 -2.40
N TYR A 72 21.47 -3.73 -1.63
CA TYR A 72 20.84 -3.53 -0.33
C TYR A 72 19.68 -2.54 -0.42
N GLY A 73 18.54 -2.91 0.15
CA GLY A 73 17.40 -2.03 0.37
C GLY A 73 17.01 -1.99 1.82
N PHE A 74 16.69 -0.80 2.33
CA PHE A 74 16.10 -0.62 3.65
C PHE A 74 14.82 0.19 3.51
N ASP A 75 13.71 -0.35 3.99
CA ASP A 75 12.42 0.32 3.99
C ASP A 75 11.91 0.48 5.42
N PHE A 76 11.43 1.68 5.71
CA PHE A 76 10.83 2.09 6.97
C PHE A 76 9.38 2.47 6.67
N SER A 77 8.43 1.92 7.42
CA SER A 77 7.03 2.30 7.31
C SER A 77 6.42 2.50 8.68
N TYR A 78 5.69 3.59 8.84
CA TYR A 78 4.93 3.93 10.02
C TYR A 78 3.45 3.94 9.68
N ILE A 79 2.65 3.25 10.49
CA ILE A 79 1.20 3.20 10.33
C ILE A 79 0.58 3.97 11.48
N THR A 80 -0.28 4.92 11.16
CA THR A 80 -1.00 5.70 12.16
C THR A 80 -2.49 5.75 11.83
N THR A 81 -3.31 5.62 12.87
CA THR A 81 -4.76 5.77 12.78
C THR A 81 -5.23 7.06 13.45
N SER A 82 -4.31 7.83 14.02
CA SER A 82 -4.56 9.03 14.82
C SER A 82 -5.21 10.19 14.05
N VAL A 83 -5.17 10.14 12.72
CA VAL A 83 -5.80 11.12 11.82
C VAL A 83 -7.31 10.93 11.66
N PHE A 84 -7.88 9.82 12.14
CA PHE A 84 -9.33 9.59 12.11
C PHE A 84 -9.91 9.72 13.53
N GLU A 85 -10.66 10.80 13.78
CA GLU A 85 -11.45 10.95 15.01
C GLU A 85 -12.45 9.79 15.13
N GLY A 86 -12.39 9.05 16.24
CA GLY A 86 -13.31 7.96 16.55
C GLY A 86 -12.97 6.60 15.91
N GLY A 87 -11.80 6.45 15.27
CA GLY A 87 -11.34 5.15 14.77
C GLY A 87 -11.08 4.20 15.94
N GLU A 88 -11.74 3.03 15.94
CA GLU A 88 -11.49 1.98 16.91
C GLU A 88 -9.99 1.66 16.98
N ASN A 89 -9.47 1.43 18.19
CA ASN A 89 -8.07 1.09 18.46
C ASN A 89 -7.58 -0.02 17.52
N HIS A 90 -6.96 0.35 16.40
CA HIS A 90 -6.42 -0.63 15.48
C HIS A 90 -5.18 -1.23 16.13
N PRO A 91 -5.06 -2.56 16.25
CA PRO A 91 -3.97 -3.20 16.99
C PRO A 91 -2.58 -2.97 16.38
N LEU A 92 -2.51 -2.39 15.16
CA LEU A 92 -1.27 -1.99 14.50
C LEU A 92 -1.07 -0.46 14.44
N SER A 93 -1.89 0.31 15.17
CA SER A 93 -1.64 1.73 15.37
C SER A 93 -0.27 1.95 16.00
N ASP A 94 0.44 2.95 15.49
CA ASP A 94 1.77 3.36 15.96
C ASP A 94 2.86 2.30 15.81
N THR A 95 2.67 1.37 14.88
CA THR A 95 3.70 0.37 14.56
C THR A 95 4.69 0.91 13.53
N LEU A 96 5.98 0.80 13.87
CA LEU A 96 7.09 0.97 12.94
C LEU A 96 7.48 -0.39 12.35
N ARG A 97 7.47 -0.48 11.03
CA ARG A 97 7.91 -1.65 10.27
C ARG A 97 9.24 -1.34 9.60
N PHE A 98 10.16 -2.30 9.74
CA PHE A 98 11.50 -2.24 9.19
C PHE A 98 11.69 -3.44 8.28
N THR A 99 12.08 -3.19 7.04
CA THR A 99 12.34 -4.24 6.05
C THR A 99 13.75 -4.07 5.52
N VAL A 100 14.49 -5.18 5.45
CA VAL A 100 15.80 -5.26 4.81
C VAL A 100 15.67 -6.16 3.60
N LEU A 101 16.07 -5.67 2.44
CA LEU A 101 16.07 -6.37 1.17
C LEU A 101 17.51 -6.60 0.72
N ILE A 102 17.83 -7.83 0.32
CA ILE A 102 19.15 -8.21 -0.22
C ILE A 102 18.94 -8.93 -1.55
N GLY A 103 19.35 -8.30 -2.65
CA GLY A 103 19.24 -8.86 -3.99
C GLY A 103 20.51 -9.60 -4.42
N TRP A 104 20.59 -10.91 -4.18
CA TRP A 104 21.76 -11.70 -4.59
C TRP A 104 21.82 -11.86 -6.12
N GLY A 105 22.93 -11.43 -6.72
CA GLY A 105 23.11 -11.48 -8.19
C GLY A 105 22.28 -10.43 -8.94
N ALA A 106 21.69 -9.46 -8.25
CA ALA A 106 21.07 -8.31 -8.89
C ALA A 106 22.15 -7.52 -9.64
N VAL A 107 22.00 -7.37 -10.94
CA VAL A 107 22.80 -6.40 -11.71
C VAL A 107 22.13 -5.05 -11.47
N PRO A 108 22.79 -4.07 -10.85
CA PRO A 108 22.21 -2.74 -10.71
C PRO A 108 21.89 -2.23 -12.12
N GLU A 109 20.61 -1.99 -12.39
CA GLU A 109 20.12 -1.44 -13.66
C GLU A 109 20.67 -0.01 -13.77
N SER A 110 21.86 0.11 -14.35
CA SER A 110 22.40 1.39 -14.78
C SER A 110 21.57 1.81 -15.98
N THR A 111 20.59 2.68 -15.76
CA THR A 111 19.81 3.29 -16.84
C THR A 111 20.76 4.18 -17.66
N ARG A 112 21.56 3.58 -18.54
CA ARG A 112 22.28 4.24 -19.62
C ARG A 112 21.28 4.54 -20.74
N GLY A 113 20.32 5.40 -20.43
CA GLY A 113 19.32 5.91 -21.36
C GLY A 113 19.22 7.43 -21.20
N LEU A 114 19.01 8.14 -22.31
CA LEU A 114 18.99 9.61 -22.34
C LEU A 114 18.04 10.19 -21.28
N PRO A 115 18.40 11.31 -20.63
CA PRO A 115 17.55 11.96 -19.65
C PRO A 115 16.28 12.44 -20.36
N ARG A 116 15.13 11.82 -20.05
CA ARG A 116 13.84 12.40 -20.41
C ARG A 116 13.45 13.37 -19.32
N GLY A 117 14.06 14.56 -19.39
CA GLY A 117 13.43 15.75 -18.84
C GLY A 117 12.20 16.07 -19.69
N ILE A 118 11.05 16.14 -19.02
CA ILE A 118 10.15 17.28 -19.06
C ILE A 118 9.71 17.55 -17.63
#